data_AF-A0A2U2MWL5-F1
#
_entry.id   AF-A0A2U2MWL5-F1
#
_cell.length_a   1.000
_cell.length_b   1.000
_cell.length_c   1.000
_cell.angle_alpha   90.00
_cell.angle_beta   90.00
_cell.angle_gamma   90.00
#
_symmetry.space_group_name_H-M   'P 1'
#
loop_
_entity.id
_entity.type
_entity.pdbx_description
1 polymer ?
#
loop_
_entity_poly.entity_id
_entity_poly.type
_entity_poly.pdbx_seq_one_letter_code
_entity_poly.pdbx_strand_id
1 'polypeptide(L)' 'MDIASPCIGVCRVDNGRCRGCGRTLSEIAQWTRYSDAERAAIMRRLARQAAR' A
#
# COMPACT_ATOMS: atom_id res chain seq x y z
N MET A 1 -11.79 -3.30 14.57
CA MET A 1 -10.67 -2.34 14.52
C MET A 1 -10.10 -2.39 13.12
N ASP A 2 -10.58 -1.52 12.26
CA ASP A 2 -10.26 -1.52 10.84
C ASP A 2 -8.93 -0.81 10.61
N ILE A 3 -7.92 -1.55 10.15
CA ILE A 3 -6.64 -0.98 9.73
C ILE A 3 -6.87 -0.32 8.37
N ALA A 4 -6.78 1.01 8.33
CA ALA A 4 -6.86 1.76 7.08
C ALA A 4 -5.88 1.17 6.05
N SER A 5 -6.38 0.81 4.87
CA SER A 5 -5.61 0.11 3.84
C SER A 5 -6.00 0.64 2.47
N PRO A 6 -5.04 0.96 1.59
CA PRO A 6 -5.32 1.40 0.22
C PRO A 6 -5.71 0.24 -0.72
N CYS A 7 -6.04 -0.94 -0.16
CA CYS A 7 -6.33 -2.13 -0.95
C CYS A 7 -7.74 -2.06 -1.54
N ILE A 8 -7.85 -2.17 -2.87
CA ILE A 8 -9.14 -2.21 -3.58
C ILE A 8 -9.61 -3.66 -3.87
N GLY A 9 -9.04 -4.67 -3.20
CA GLY A 9 -9.37 -6.08 -3.43
C GLY A 9 -8.77 -6.68 -4.72
N VAL A 10 -8.03 -5.90 -5.51
CA VAL A 10 -7.36 -6.37 -6.73
C VAL A 10 -5.88 -6.61 -6.46
N CYS A 11 -5.47 -7.87 -6.36
CA CYS A 11 -4.07 -8.26 -6.20
C CYS A 11 -3.48 -8.68 -7.56
N ARG A 12 -3.00 -7.70 -8.32
CA ARG A 12 -2.21 -7.95 -9.55
C ARG A 12 -0.89 -7.22 -9.42
N VAL A 13 0.23 -7.94 -9.49
CA VAL A 13 1.57 -7.35 -9.36
C VAL A 13 2.16 -7.12 -10.75
N ASP A 14 2.77 -5.96 -10.94
CA ASP A 14 3.56 -5.63 -12.11
C ASP A 14 4.81 -4.86 -11.66
N ASN A 15 5.97 -5.19 -12.22
CA ASN A 15 7.26 -4.61 -11.84
C ASN A 15 7.49 -4.53 -10.31
N GLY A 16 7.07 -5.56 -9.56
CA GLY A 16 7.23 -5.65 -8.11
C GLY A 16 6.24 -4.80 -7.28
N ARG A 17 5.23 -4.19 -7.90
CA ARG A 17 4.18 -3.41 -7.21
C ARG A 17 2.78 -3.89 -7.58
N CYS A 18 1.87 -3.85 -6.62
CA CYS A 18 0.45 -4.10 -6.86
C CYS A 18 -0.14 -2.98 -7.74
N ARG A 19 -0.71 -3.32 -8.89
CA ARG A 19 -1.41 -2.41 -9.80
C ARG A 19 -2.66 -1.79 -9.18
N GLY A 20 -3.30 -2.50 -8.23
CA GLY A 20 -4.51 -2.00 -7.56
C GLY A 20 -4.21 -0.95 -6.49
N CYS A 21 -3.25 -1.22 -5.60
CA CYS A 21 -2.96 -0.35 -4.46
C CYS A 21 -1.57 0.32 -4.48
N GLY A 22 -0.75 0.08 -5.50
CA GLY A 22 0.59 0.66 -5.69
C GLY A 22 1.68 0.18 -4.70
N ARG A 23 1.30 -0.60 -3.68
CA ARG A 23 2.22 -1.16 -2.68
C ARG A 23 3.13 -2.23 -3.25
N THR A 24 4.34 -2.34 -2.73
CA THR A 24 5.20 -3.50 -3.01
C THR A 24 4.69 -4.74 -2.28
N LEU A 25 5.15 -5.92 -2.70
CA LEU A 25 4.84 -7.16 -2.00
C LEU A 25 5.30 -7.15 -0.53
N SER A 26 6.46 -6.56 -0.25
CA SER A 26 6.99 -6.41 1.11
C SER A 26 6.08 -5.52 1.97
N GLU A 27 5.60 -4.40 1.41
CA GLU A 27 4.68 -3.50 2.12
C GLU A 27 3.32 -4.16 2.40
N ILE A 28 2.86 -5.05 1.52
CA ILE A 28 1.65 -5.83 1.71
C ILE A 28 1.87 -6.86 2.84
N ALA A 29 2.97 -7.62 2.80
CA ALA A 29 3.28 -8.65 3.78
C ALA A 29 3.52 -8.08 5.19
N GLN A 30 4.09 -6.88 5.29
CA GLN A 30 4.39 -6.22 6.55
C GLN A 30 3.30 -5.23 7.02
N TRP A 31 2.19 -5.09 6.29
CA TRP A 31 1.20 -4.04 6.54
C TRP A 31 0.68 -4.02 7.98
N THR A 32 0.39 -5.20 8.53
CA THR A 32 -0.10 -5.37 9.90
C THR A 32 0.97 -5.10 10.96
N ARG A 33 2.25 -5.18 10.59
CA ARG A 33 3.41 -4.95 11.47
C ARG A 33 3.85 -3.49 11.52
N TYR A 34 3.55 -2.72 10.48
CA TYR A 34 3.87 -1.30 10.46
C TYR A 34 3.11 -0.53 11.54
N SER A 35 3.80 0.43 12.13
CA SER A 35 3.22 1.49 12.93
C SER A 35 2.32 2.39 12.09
N ASP A 36 1.43 3.14 12.75
CA ASP A 36 0.55 4.07 12.04
C ASP A 36 1.32 5.17 11.31
N ALA A 37 2.49 5.58 11.83
CA ALA A 37 3.38 6.53 11.18
C ALA A 37 3.96 5.99 9.87
N GLU A 38 4.40 4.72 9.86
CA GLU A 38 4.90 4.04 8.66
C GLU A 38 3.79 3.85 7.63
N ARG A 39 2.61 3.41 8.06
CA ARG A 39 1.44 3.28 7.18
C ARG A 39 1.06 4.62 6.56
N ALA A 40 1.04 5.70 7.33
CA ALA A 40 0.76 7.04 6.84
C ALA A 40 1.82 7.50 5.82
N ALA A 41 3.10 7.21 6.04
CA ALA A 41 4.16 7.52 5.09
C ALA A 41 3.97 6.77 3.75
N ILE A 42 3.64 5.48 3.81
CA ILE A 42 3.34 4.67 2.63
C ILE A 42 2.11 5.23 1.90
N MET A 43 1.00 5.51 2.61
CA MET A 43 -0.20 6.07 1.99
C MET A 43 0.06 7.43 1.30
N ARG A 44 0.83 8.33 1.92
CA ARG A 44 1.25 9.59 1.27
C ARG A 44 2.09 9.36 0.02
N ARG A 45 2.99 8.36 0.03
CA ARG A 45 3.79 7.98 -1.14
C ARG A 45 2.88 7.48 -2.27
N LEU A 46 1.92 6.63 -1.95
CA LEU A 46 0.97 6.08 -2.93
C LEU A 46 0.05 7.16 -3.50
N ALA A 47 -0.48 8.06 -2.67
CA ALA A 47 -1.31 9.17 -3.12
C ALA A 47 -0.57 10.07 -4.13
N ARG A 48 0.72 10.35 -3.88
CA ARG A 48 1.57 11.10 -4.83
C ARG A 48 1.81 10.37 -6.15
N GLN A 49 1.78 9.04 -6.15
CA GLN A 49 1.98 8.22 -7.36
C GLN A 49 0.68 8.07 -8.16
N ALA A 50 -0.47 8.02 -7.49
CA ALA A 50 -1.78 7.91 -8.13
C ALA A 50 -2.26 9.24 -8.76
N ALA A 51 -1.69 10.38 -8.36
CA ALA A 51 -1.96 11.68 -8.94
C ALA A 51 -1.19 11.97 -10.26
N ARG A 52 -0.49 10.98 -10.80
CA ARG A 52 0.20 11.02 -12.10
C ARG A 52 -0.54 10.15 -13.09
#